data_AF-A0A7X6Z029-F1
#
_entry.id   AF-A0A7X6Z029-F1
#
_cell.length_a   1.000
_cell.length_b   1.000
_cell.length_c   1.000
_cell.angle_alpha   90.00
_cell.angle_beta   90.00
_cell.angle_gamma   90.00
#
_symmetry.space_group_name_H-M   'P 1'
#
loop_
_entity.id
_entity.type
_entity.pdbx_description
1 polymer ?
#
loop_
_entity_poly.entity_id
_entity_poly.type
_entity_poly.pdbx_seq_one_letter_code
_entity_poly.pdbx_strand_id
1 'polypeptide(L)' 'MGTISLRMDEDDLNLIQEYVRINNLNLSSFIRETILDKVEQDLEMDEERILQARARIKTEKIFDHTDVWNKLGV' A
#
# COMPACT_ATOMS: atom_id res chain seq x y z
N MET A 1 17.36 -14.47 6.42
CA MET A 1 16.01 -13.97 6.74
C MET A 1 16.15 -12.75 7.62
N GLY A 2 15.51 -11.63 7.26
CA GLY A 2 15.54 -10.42 8.08
C GLY A 2 14.63 -10.54 9.31
N THR A 3 15.09 -10.02 10.44
CA THR A 3 14.27 -9.83 11.65
C THR A 3 13.54 -8.50 11.53
N ILE A 4 12.24 -8.51 11.82
CA ILE A 4 11.40 -7.30 11.90
C ILE A 4 11.09 -7.07 13.38
N SER A 5 11.51 -5.92 13.90
CA SER A 5 11.19 -5.49 15.26
C SER A 5 10.12 -4.41 15.20
N LEU A 6 9.00 -4.62 15.88
CA LEU A 6 7.87 -3.70 15.90
C LEU A 6 7.62 -3.23 17.34
N ARG A 7 7.29 -1.95 17.49
CA ARG A 7 6.79 -1.39 18.75
C ARG A 7 5.27 -1.34 18.68
N MET A 8 4.62 -1.82 19.72
CA MET A 8 3.17 -1.88 19.85
C MET A 8 2.80 -1.61 21.30
N ASP A 9 1.58 -1.13 21.52
CA ASP A 9 1.00 -1.02 22.85
C ASP A 9 0.77 -2.42 23.46
N GLU A 10 0.75 -2.51 24.79
CA GLU A 10 0.55 -3.78 25.47
C GLU A 10 -0.86 -4.36 25.24
N ASP A 11 -1.89 -3.50 25.15
CA ASP A 11 -3.27 -3.93 24.95
C ASP A 11 -3.45 -4.55 23.55
N ASP A 12 -2.92 -3.90 22.52
CA ASP A 12 -2.93 -4.39 21.15
C ASP A 12 -2.15 -5.70 21.01
N LEU A 13 -0.99 -5.79 21.67
CA LEU A 13 -0.18 -7.01 21.64
C LEU A 13 -0.92 -8.19 22.27
N ASN A 14 -1.57 -7.96 23.42
CA ASN A 14 -2.35 -9.00 24.11
C ASN A 14 -3.50 -9.50 23.24
N LEU A 15 -4.23 -8.58 22.59
CA LEU A 15 -5.33 -8.93 21.69
C LEU A 15 -4.86 -9.80 20.52
N ILE A 16 -3.76 -9.41 19.86
CA ILE A 16 -3.22 -10.17 18.74
C ILE A 16 -2.72 -11.55 19.20
N GLN A 17 -2.04 -11.62 20.35
CA GLN A 17 -1.56 -12.89 20.89
C GLN A 17 -2.71 -13.85 21.21
N GLU A 18 -3.81 -13.35 21.77
CA GLU A 18 -4.99 -14.15 22.08
C GLU A 18 -5.65 -14.66 20.80
N TYR A 19 -5.83 -13.79 19.80
CA TYR A 19 -6.37 -14.18 18.49
C TYR A 19 -5.53 -15.28 17.83
N VAL A 20 -4.21 -15.09 17.75
CA VAL A 20 -3.28 -16.04 17.15
C VAL A 20 -3.31 -17.37 17.91
N ARG A 21 -3.42 -17.34 19.24
CA ARG A 21 -3.52 -18.53 20.09
C ARG A 21 -4.81 -19.30 19.85
N ILE A 22 -5.96 -18.62 19.81
CA ILE A 22 -7.28 -19.24 19.58
C ILE A 22 -7.34 -19.91 18.20
N ASN A 23 -6.72 -19.29 17.20
CA ASN A 23 -6.70 -19.78 15.82
C ASN A 23 -5.52 -20.73 15.52
N ASN A 24 -4.72 -21.09 16.53
CA ASN A 24 -3.54 -21.95 16.38
C ASN A 24 -2.56 -21.48 15.29
N LEU A 25 -2.37 -20.16 15.19
CA LEU A 25 -1.47 -19.50 14.25
C LEU A 25 -0.10 -19.24 14.89
N ASN A 26 0.92 -19.03 14.07
CA ASN A 26 2.21 -18.52 14.55
C ASN A 26 2.21 -16.98 14.50
N LEU A 27 2.55 -16.32 15.61
CA LEU A 27 2.53 -14.85 15.71
C LEU A 27 3.44 -14.19 14.67
N SER A 28 4.69 -14.67 14.54
CA SER A 28 5.67 -14.09 13.62
C SER A 28 5.25 -14.26 12.17
N SER A 29 4.67 -15.41 11.80
CA SER A 29 4.13 -15.62 10.46
C SER A 29 2.91 -14.73 10.23
N PHE A 30 1.96 -14.70 11.16
CA PHE A 30 0.76 -13.87 11.06
C PHE A 30 1.08 -12.39 10.82
N ILE A 31 2.01 -11.83 11.61
CA ILE A 31 2.45 -10.44 11.43
C ILE A 31 3.15 -10.23 10.09
N ARG A 32 3.99 -11.17 9.67
CA ARG A 32 4.70 -11.09 8.38
C ARG A 32 3.73 -11.07 7.21
N GLU A 33 2.79 -12.02 7.16
CA GLU A 33 1.79 -12.09 6.08
C GLU A 33 0.93 -10.82 6.07
N THR A 34 0.45 -10.37 7.24
CA THR A 34 -0.34 -9.14 7.34
C THR A 34 0.41 -7.91 6.79
N ILE A 35 1.72 -7.80 7.07
CA ILE A 35 2.54 -6.70 6.53
C ILE A 35 2.70 -6.84 5.01
N LEU A 36 2.90 -8.07 4.50
CA LEU A 36 3.01 -8.31 3.06
C LEU A 36 1.71 -7.96 2.34
N ASP A 37 0.56 -8.38 2.86
CA ASP A 37 -0.77 -8.05 2.33
C ASP A 37 -0.94 -6.53 2.24
N LYS A 38 -0.51 -5.80 3.28
CA LYS A 38 -0.61 -4.34 3.28
C LYS A 38 0.29 -3.69 2.23
N VAL A 39 1.52 -4.18 2.08
CA VAL A 39 2.46 -3.70 1.05
C VAL A 39 1.89 -3.96 -0.35
N GLU A 40 1.33 -5.14 -0.59
CA GLU A 40 0.71 -5.47 -1.87
C GLU A 40 -0.48 -4.55 -2.17
N GLN A 41 -1.34 -4.29 -1.18
CA GLN A 41 -2.44 -3.36 -1.31
C GLN A 41 -1.97 -1.93 -1.61
N ASP A 42 -0.93 -1.45 -0.92
CA ASP A 42 -0.40 -0.10 -1.13
C ASP A 42 0.30 0.06 -2.49
N LEU A 43 0.77 -1.05 -3.07
CA LEU A 43 1.37 -1.11 -4.41
C LEU A 43 0.36 -1.47 -5.50
N GLU A 44 -0.89 -1.77 -5.13
CA GLU A 44 -1.93 -2.13 -6.08
C GLU A 44 -2.17 -0.98 -7.04
N MET A 45 -1.95 -1.24 -8.33
CA MET A 45 -2.11 -0.23 -9.35
C MET A 45 -3.59 -0.07 -9.67
N ASP A 46 -4.07 1.17 -9.62
CA ASP A 46 -5.38 1.54 -10.17
C ASP A 46 -5.32 1.47 -11.71
N GLU A 47 -5.45 0.25 -12.23
CA GLU A 47 -5.36 -0.08 -13.65
C GLU A 47 -6.48 0.60 -14.44
N GLU A 48 -7.68 0.69 -13.86
CA GLU A 48 -8.82 1.33 -14.52
C GLU A 48 -8.51 2.80 -14.81
N ARG A 49 -8.02 3.54 -13.81
CA ARG A 49 -7.59 4.93 -13.99
C ARG A 49 -6.50 5.07 -15.05
N ILE A 50 -5.54 4.13 -15.10
CA ILE A 50 -4.44 4.15 -16.08
C ILE A 50 -4.97 3.89 -17.49
N LEU A 51 -5.85 2.91 -17.69
CA LEU A 51 -6.45 2.59 -18.98
C LEU A 51 -7.33 3.73 -19.48
N GLN A 52 -8.13 4.34 -18.60
CA GLN A 52 -8.93 5.51 -18.94
C GLN A 52 -8.04 6.69 -19.37
N ALA A 53 -6.98 6.99 -18.62
CA ALA A 53 -6.01 8.03 -19.00
C ALA A 53 -5.40 7.72 -20.36
N ARG A 54 -4.97 6.48 -20.59
CA ARG A 54 -4.38 6.05 -21.88
C ARG A 54 -5.34 6.20 -23.06
N ALA A 55 -6.63 5.93 -22.87
CA ALA A 55 -7.64 6.15 -23.91
C ALA A 55 -7.78 7.64 -24.25
N ARG A 56 -7.75 8.50 -23.23
CA ARG A 56 -7.90 9.97 -23.38
C ARG A 56 -6.69 10.67 -23.98
N ILE A 57 -5.48 10.10 -23.87
CA ILE A 57 -4.27 10.66 -24.50
C ILE A 57 -4.46 10.93 -26.01
N LYS A 58 -5.27 10.13 -26.69
CA LYS A 58 -5.52 10.31 -28.13
C LYS A 58 -6.42 11.51 -28.47
N THR A 59 -7.17 12.03 -27.50
CA THR A 59 -8.15 13.10 -27.70
C THR A 59 -7.82 14.39 -26.96
N GLU A 60 -6.99 14.31 -25.92
CA GLU A 60 -6.65 15.45 -25.07
C GLU A 60 -5.47 16.27 -25.61
N LYS A 61 -5.38 17.54 -25.18
CA LYS A 61 -4.25 18.40 -25.49
C LYS A 61 -3.00 17.89 -24.77
N ILE A 62 -1.94 17.71 -25.54
CA ILE A 62 -0.60 17.41 -25.02
C ILE A 62 0.01 18.73 -24.52
N PHE A 63 0.48 18.74 -23.27
CA PHE A 63 1.18 19.88 -22.67
C PHE A 63 2.66 19.54 -22.55
N ASP A 64 3.52 20.51 -22.83
CA ASP A 64 4.94 20.40 -22.49
C ASP A 64 5.14 20.60 -20.98
N HIS A 65 6.23 20.04 -20.44
CA HIS A 65 6.58 20.19 -19.03
C HIS A 65 6.62 21.66 -18.57
N THR A 66 7.06 22.58 -19.43
CA THR A 66 7.11 24.02 -19.14
C THR A 66 5.70 24.61 -18.91
N ASP A 67 4.72 24.22 -19.71
CA ASP A 67 3.33 24.68 -19.58
C ASP A 67 2.66 24.13 -18.32
N VAL A 68 3.03 22.90 -17.94
CA VAL A 68 2.52 22.23 -16.74
C VAL A 68 3.05 22.93 -15.49
N TRP A 69 4.35 23.21 -15.42
CA TRP A 69 4.98 23.90 -14.28
C TRP A 69 4.41 25.30 -14.09
N ASN A 70 4.30 26.08 -15.17
CA ASN A 70 3.67 27.40 -15.14
C ASN A 70 2.23 27.36 -14.58
N LYS A 71 1.44 26.31 -14.90
CA LYS A 71 0.08 26.15 -14.37
C LYS A 71 0.04 25.72 -12.91
N LEU A 72 1.01 24.92 -12.48
CA LEU A 72 1.08 24.41 -11.11
C LEU A 72 1.75 25.41 -10.14
N GLY A 73 2.39 26.46 -10.66
CA GLY A 73 3.05 27.48 -9.85
C GLY A 73 4.34 26.99 -9.19
N VAL A 74 5.00 26.02 -9.81
CA VAL A 74 6.30 25.44 -9.42
C VAL A 74 7.36 25.73 -10.46
#